data_AF-A0A964V172-F1
#
_entry.id   AF-A0A964V172-F1
#
_cell.length_a   1.000
_cell.length_b   1.000
_cell.length_c   1.000
_cell.angle_alpha   90.00
_cell.angle_beta   90.00
_cell.angle_gamma   90.00
#
_symmetry.space_group_name_H-M   'P 1'
#
loop_
_entity.id
_entity.type
_entity.pdbx_description
1 polymer ?
#
loop_
_entity_poly.entity_id
_entity_poly.type
_entity_poly.pdbx_seq_one_letter_code
_entity_poly.pdbx_strand_id
1 'polypeptide(L)'
;MMHARLTTCVMLTALAIALPARAEVSVGELLRTCRAALHDRYEGVDAAMCDWWIRPCGVCGLEPKSVEWCIPQTMQDAEVAARIVKELEAAPALAPVSARKVVAKLLAANYPCADQRPPSR
;
A
#
# COMPACT_ATOMS: atom_id res chain seq x y z
N MET A 1 -71.22 15.83 4.45
CA MET A 1 -70.48 15.53 5.69
C MET A 1 -69.18 14.84 5.27
N MET A 2 -68.11 15.60 5.06
CA MET A 2 -67.08 15.99 6.04
C MET A 2 -65.88 15.02 6.06
N HIS A 3 -64.80 15.51 5.43
CA HIS A 3 -63.39 15.39 5.83
C HIS A 3 -62.61 14.09 5.57
N ALA A 4 -61.87 14.15 4.44
CA ALA A 4 -60.46 13.81 4.27
C ALA A 4 -59.66 13.41 5.53
N ARG A 5 -58.90 12.31 5.43
CA ARG A 5 -57.61 12.16 6.12
C ARG A 5 -56.59 11.50 5.21
N LEU A 6 -55.77 12.34 4.57
CA LEU A 6 -54.41 11.99 4.19
C LEU A 6 -53.65 11.65 5.48
N THR A 7 -52.98 10.51 5.53
CA THR A 7 -51.91 10.28 6.52
C THR A 7 -50.77 9.56 5.83
N THR A 8 -50.08 10.34 5.00
CA THR A 8 -48.72 10.09 4.53
C THR A 8 -47.78 10.15 5.74
N CYS A 9 -47.50 9.02 6.39
CA CYS A 9 -46.38 8.94 7.32
C CYS A 9 -45.12 8.59 6.52
N VAL A 10 -44.43 9.66 6.13
CA VAL A 10 -43.04 9.69 5.69
C VAL A 10 -42.17 8.95 6.71
N MET A 11 -41.88 7.67 6.47
CA MET A 11 -40.72 6.98 7.06
C MET A 11 -39.64 6.84 5.98
N LEU A 12 -39.14 7.98 5.54
CA LEU A 12 -37.95 8.13 4.72
C LEU A 12 -36.94 8.92 5.55
N THR A 13 -36.33 8.28 6.54
CA THR A 13 -35.28 8.94 7.32
C THR A 13 -34.18 7.98 7.74
N ALA A 14 -33.01 8.25 7.17
CA ALA A 14 -31.69 7.76 7.55
C ALA A 14 -31.33 6.32 7.19
N LEU A 15 -31.24 6.04 5.88
CA LEU A 15 -30.18 5.15 5.40
C LEU A 15 -28.86 5.90 5.62
N ALA A 16 -28.27 5.75 6.81
CA ALA A 16 -26.92 6.22 7.09
C ALA A 16 -25.97 5.42 6.18
N ILE A 17 -25.62 6.01 5.04
CA ILE A 17 -24.55 5.53 4.18
C ILE A 17 -23.28 5.71 5.00
N ALA A 18 -22.92 4.70 5.79
CA ALA A 18 -21.58 4.56 6.34
C ALA A 18 -20.66 4.44 5.13
N LEU A 19 -20.06 5.56 4.73
CA LEU A 19 -18.97 5.57 3.76
C LEU A 19 -17.96 4.53 4.25
N PRO A 20 -17.65 3.48 3.47
CA PRO A 20 -16.61 2.56 3.87
C PRO A 20 -15.36 3.39 4.05
N ALA A 21 -14.83 3.43 5.28
CA ALA A 21 -13.47 3.87 5.50
C ALA A 21 -12.62 3.14 4.45
N ARG A 22 -11.90 3.88 3.60
CA ARG A 22 -11.04 3.26 2.59
C ARG A 22 -10.14 2.27 3.31
N ALA A 23 -10.41 0.99 3.16
CA ALA A 23 -9.65 -0.07 3.78
C ALA A 23 -8.22 0.07 3.26
N GLU A 24 -7.30 0.38 4.17
CA GLU A 24 -5.88 0.43 3.86
C GLU A 24 -5.41 -0.98 3.58
N VAL A 25 -4.57 -1.16 2.55
CA VAL A 25 -3.99 -2.48 2.23
C VAL A 25 -3.22 -3.00 3.45
N SER A 26 -3.58 -4.19 3.88
CA SER A 26 -2.92 -4.91 4.96
C SER A 26 -1.61 -5.56 4.49
N VAL A 27 -0.71 -5.84 5.42
CA VAL A 27 0.51 -6.63 5.14
C VAL A 27 0.17 -7.97 4.51
N GLY A 28 -0.89 -8.64 4.98
CA GLY A 28 -1.31 -9.93 4.45
C GLY A 28 -1.77 -9.83 2.99
N GLU A 29 -2.47 -8.77 2.61
CA GLU A 29 -2.85 -8.51 1.20
C GLU A 29 -1.64 -8.22 0.35
N LEU A 30 -0.76 -7.31 0.78
CA LEU A 30 0.46 -6.99 0.06
C LEU A 30 1.34 -8.23 -0.14
N LEU A 31 1.52 -9.04 0.91
CA LEU A 31 2.32 -10.26 0.84
C LEU A 31 1.76 -11.24 -0.21
N ARG A 32 0.43 -11.38 -0.31
CA ARG A 32 -0.19 -12.21 -1.35
C ARG A 32 0.07 -11.64 -2.75
N THR A 33 -0.13 -10.34 -2.94
CA THR A 33 0.09 -9.67 -4.23
C THR A 33 1.54 -9.79 -4.69
N CYS A 34 2.51 -9.47 -3.83
CA CYS A 34 3.92 -9.57 -4.19
C CYS A 34 4.39 -11.02 -4.41
N ARG A 35 3.82 -12.00 -3.70
CA ARG A 35 4.08 -13.43 -3.97
C ARG A 35 3.55 -13.85 -5.33
N ALA A 36 2.33 -13.43 -5.70
CA ALA A 36 1.75 -13.69 -7.02
C ALA A 36 2.62 -13.07 -8.12
N ALA A 37 3.01 -11.81 -7.95
CA ALA A 37 3.95 -11.14 -8.85
C ALA A 37 5.25 -11.94 -9.02
N LEU A 38 5.92 -12.32 -7.93
CA LEU A 38 7.17 -13.07 -7.98
C LEU A 38 7.02 -14.45 -8.63
N HIS A 39 5.89 -15.13 -8.39
CA HIS A 39 5.58 -16.40 -9.04
C HIS A 39 5.46 -16.26 -10.56
N ASP A 40 4.86 -15.17 -11.02
CA ASP A 40 4.63 -14.87 -12.43
C ASP A 40 5.79 -14.08 -13.07
N ARG A 41 7.02 -14.31 -12.58
CA ARG A 41 8.26 -13.66 -13.05
C ARG A 41 8.26 -12.13 -12.95
N TYR A 42 7.44 -11.61 -12.04
CA TYR A 42 7.32 -10.19 -11.73
C TYR A 42 6.80 -9.36 -12.92
N GLU A 43 5.80 -9.88 -13.62
CA GLU A 43 5.12 -9.22 -14.74
C GLU A 43 3.63 -9.02 -14.45
N GLY A 44 2.99 -8.11 -15.20
CA GLY A 44 1.52 -7.92 -15.15
C GLY A 44 1.01 -7.06 -13.99
N VAL A 45 -0.26 -7.23 -13.66
CA VAL A 45 -1.00 -6.35 -12.72
C VAL A 45 -0.47 -6.49 -11.29
N ASP A 46 -0.19 -7.71 -10.84
CA ASP A 46 0.31 -7.93 -9.48
C ASP A 46 1.69 -7.32 -9.26
N ALA A 47 2.56 -7.36 -10.27
CA ALA A 47 3.87 -6.69 -10.23
C ALA A 47 3.69 -5.17 -10.08
N ALA A 48 2.86 -4.57 -10.94
CA ALA A 48 2.55 -3.15 -10.84
C ALA A 48 1.95 -2.78 -9.47
N MET A 49 1.06 -3.61 -8.93
CA MET A 49 0.48 -3.41 -7.60
C MET A 49 1.50 -3.58 -6.47
N CYS A 50 2.45 -4.51 -6.58
CA CYS A 50 3.54 -4.66 -5.61
C CYS A 50 4.49 -3.46 -5.64
N ASP A 51 4.82 -2.95 -6.83
CA ASP A 51 5.74 -1.82 -7.04
C ASP A 51 5.28 -0.54 -6.34
N TRP A 52 3.97 -0.29 -6.31
CA TRP A 52 3.37 0.82 -5.57
C TRP A 52 3.78 0.88 -4.10
N TRP A 53 4.20 -0.23 -3.51
CA TRP A 53 4.60 -0.33 -2.11
C TRP A 53 6.11 -0.40 -1.92
N ILE A 54 6.81 -1.15 -2.76
CA ILE A 54 8.24 -1.45 -2.55
C ILE A 54 9.16 -0.41 -3.20
N ARG A 55 8.71 0.27 -4.24
CA ARG A 55 9.37 1.41 -4.88
C ARG A 55 8.36 2.52 -5.11
N PRO A 56 7.75 3.07 -4.04
CA PRO A 56 6.73 4.09 -4.21
C PRO A 56 7.38 5.32 -4.87
N CYS A 57 6.97 5.59 -6.10
CA CYS A 57 7.34 6.82 -6.77
C CYS A 57 6.55 8.00 -6.18
N GLY A 58 7.12 9.20 -6.23
CA GLY A 58 6.37 10.41 -5.94
C GLY A 58 5.20 10.51 -6.91
N VAL A 59 3.97 10.54 -6.39
CA VAL A 59 2.77 10.70 -7.22
C VAL A 59 2.82 12.08 -7.88
N CYS A 60 2.62 12.14 -9.21
CA CYS A 60 2.48 13.38 -9.98
C CYS A 60 3.68 14.35 -9.93
N GLY A 61 4.92 13.87 -10.08
CA GLY A 61 6.09 14.75 -10.25
C GLY A 61 6.48 15.55 -9.00
N LEU A 62 5.94 15.18 -7.84
CA LEU A 62 6.36 15.70 -6.55
C LEU A 62 7.44 14.79 -5.99
N GLU A 63 8.67 15.29 -5.92
CA GLU A 63 9.73 14.61 -5.18
C GLU A 63 9.32 14.49 -3.70
N PRO A 64 9.43 13.29 -3.10
CA PRO A 64 9.21 13.13 -1.67
C PRO A 64 10.06 14.12 -0.88
N LYS A 65 9.45 14.86 0.06
CA LYS A 65 10.12 15.92 0.86
C LYS A 65 11.36 15.43 1.64
N SER A 66 11.49 14.12 1.82
CA SER A 66 12.68 13.45 2.31
C SER A 66 12.66 12.02 1.77
N VAL A 67 13.75 11.60 1.13
CA VAL A 67 13.93 10.20 0.74
C VAL A 67 14.29 9.43 2.01
N GLU A 68 13.32 8.73 2.60
CA GLU A 68 13.50 7.98 3.85
C GLU A 68 14.34 6.70 3.66
N TRP A 69 14.52 6.25 2.42
CA TRP A 69 15.32 5.08 2.04
C TRP A 69 15.84 5.24 0.61
N CYS A 70 17.01 4.67 0.31
CA CYS A 70 17.66 4.79 -0.98
C CYS A 70 17.90 3.40 -1.58
N ILE A 71 17.02 2.95 -2.46
CA ILE A 71 17.21 1.67 -3.16
C ILE A 71 18.22 1.88 -4.29
N PRO A 72 19.29 1.05 -4.42
CA PRO A 72 20.25 1.18 -5.51
C PRO A 72 19.56 1.15 -6.88
N GLN A 73 19.91 2.07 -7.77
CA GLN A 73 19.31 2.13 -9.11
C GLN A 73 19.62 0.90 -9.97
N THR A 74 20.67 0.16 -9.65
CA THR A 74 21.05 -1.09 -10.32
C THR A 74 20.21 -2.29 -9.86
N MET A 75 19.44 -2.17 -8.77
CA MET A 75 18.62 -3.24 -8.23
C MET A 75 17.29 -3.33 -8.99
N GLN A 76 16.92 -4.56 -9.36
CA GLN A 76 15.66 -4.85 -10.05
C GLN A 76 14.47 -4.84 -9.08
N ASP A 77 13.28 -4.46 -9.54
CA ASP A 77 12.07 -4.45 -8.71
C ASP A 77 11.81 -5.80 -8.04
N ALA A 78 11.92 -6.88 -8.82
CA ALA A 78 11.74 -8.25 -8.33
C ALA A 78 12.72 -8.59 -7.18
N GLU A 79 13.94 -8.05 -7.20
CA GLU A 79 14.92 -8.27 -6.14
C GLU A 79 14.53 -7.53 -4.84
N VAL A 80 14.05 -6.29 -4.98
CA VAL A 80 13.50 -5.52 -3.84
C VAL A 80 12.27 -6.24 -3.28
N ALA A 81 11.36 -6.68 -4.14
CA ALA A 81 10.15 -7.40 -3.78
C ALA A 81 10.46 -8.67 -3.00
N ALA A 82 11.38 -9.50 -3.51
CA ALA A 82 11.79 -10.75 -2.87
C ALA A 82 12.36 -10.51 -1.48
N ARG A 83 13.15 -9.43 -1.30
CA ARG A 83 13.69 -9.07 0.02
C ARG A 83 12.60 -8.64 0.98
N ILE A 84 11.69 -7.77 0.58
CA ILE A 84 10.59 -7.32 1.44
C ILE A 84 9.62 -8.46 1.76
N VAL A 85 9.27 -9.29 0.79
CA VAL A 85 8.45 -10.50 1.00
C VAL A 85 9.07 -11.39 2.07
N LYS A 86 10.36 -11.69 1.96
CA LYS A 86 11.08 -12.52 2.95
C LYS A 86 10.97 -11.98 4.38
N GLU A 87 11.09 -10.66 4.56
CA GLU A 87 10.95 -10.01 5.88
C GLU A 87 9.51 -10.09 6.42
N LEU A 88 8.51 -9.89 5.55
CA LEU A 88 7.10 -10.00 5.94
C LEU A 88 6.71 -11.43 6.29
N GLU A 89 7.26 -12.42 5.60
CA GLU A 89 7.06 -13.85 5.89
C GLU A 89 7.62 -14.25 7.26
N ALA A 90 8.72 -13.63 7.69
CA ALA A 90 9.30 -13.86 9.00
C ALA A 90 8.45 -13.29 10.15
N ALA A 91 7.43 -12.47 9.86
CA ALA A 91 6.62 -11.77 10.86
C ALA A 91 5.10 -11.94 10.62
N PRO A 92 4.56 -13.18 10.67
CA PRO A 92 3.16 -13.46 10.33
C PRO A 92 2.14 -12.72 11.23
N ALA A 93 2.52 -12.36 12.45
CA ALA A 93 1.70 -11.55 13.36
C ALA A 93 1.37 -10.15 12.81
N LEU A 94 2.14 -9.65 11.83
CA LEU A 94 1.90 -8.37 11.18
C LEU A 94 0.83 -8.43 10.09
N ALA A 95 0.33 -9.61 9.71
CA ALA A 95 -0.64 -9.77 8.62
C ALA A 95 -1.84 -8.79 8.64
N PRO A 96 -2.49 -8.49 9.79
CA PRO A 96 -3.62 -7.56 9.82
C PRO A 96 -3.21 -6.08 9.89
N VAL A 97 -1.92 -5.77 9.99
CA VAL A 97 -1.41 -4.39 10.13
C VAL A 97 -1.38 -3.69 8.77
N SER A 98 -1.50 -2.36 8.76
CA SER A 98 -1.31 -1.53 7.56
C SER A 98 0.05 -1.79 6.90
N ALA A 99 0.02 -2.09 5.60
CA ALA A 99 1.23 -2.32 4.81
C ALA A 99 2.12 -1.08 4.75
N ARG A 100 1.54 0.12 4.64
CA ARG A 100 2.27 1.40 4.49
C ARG A 100 3.32 1.60 5.57
N LYS A 101 2.92 1.46 6.84
CA LYS A 101 3.81 1.69 7.98
C LYS A 101 4.91 0.64 8.08
N VAL A 102 4.56 -0.61 7.81
CA VAL A 102 5.49 -1.74 7.91
C VAL A 102 6.51 -1.69 6.78
N VAL A 103 6.06 -1.48 5.54
CA VAL A 103 6.94 -1.43 4.37
C VAL A 103 7.89 -0.25 4.41
N ALA A 104 7.42 0.96 4.76
CA ALA A 104 8.31 2.12 4.90
C ALA A 104 9.44 1.85 5.92
N LYS A 105 9.11 1.22 7.06
CA LYS A 105 10.10 0.81 8.06
C LYS A 105 11.08 -0.23 7.51
N LEU A 106 10.60 -1.23 6.79
CA LEU A 106 11.45 -2.27 6.19
C LEU A 106 12.37 -1.70 5.10
N LEU A 107 11.85 -0.78 4.27
CA LEU A 107 12.64 -0.11 3.25
C LEU A 107 13.74 0.75 3.88
N ALA A 108 13.41 1.56 4.89
CA ALA A 108 14.40 2.35 5.63
C ALA A 108 15.48 1.48 6.30
N ALA A 109 15.12 0.30 6.81
CA ALA A 109 16.07 -0.63 7.43
C ALA A 109 16.96 -1.36 6.40
N ASN A 110 16.42 -1.74 5.24
CA ASN A 110 17.17 -2.48 4.22
C ASN A 110 17.99 -1.58 3.29
N TYR A 111 17.61 -0.31 3.18
CA TYR A 111 18.14 0.63 2.21
C TYR A 111 18.42 2.00 2.83
N PRO A 112 19.27 2.11 3.86
CA PRO A 112 19.62 3.38 4.46
C PRO A 112 20.35 4.29 3.45
N CYS A 113 19.99 5.57 3.40
CA CYS A 113 20.59 6.53 2.48
C CYS A 113 22.04 6.95 2.81
N ALA A 114 22.54 6.64 4.00
CA ALA A 114 23.85 7.07 4.47
C ALA A 114 25.01 6.59 3.58
N ASP A 115 24.82 5.48 2.85
CA ASP A 115 25.85 4.83 2.04
C ASP A 115 25.77 5.12 0.53
N GLN A 116 24.82 5.97 0.08
CA GLN A 116 24.57 6.24 -1.34
C GLN A 116 24.89 7.66 -1.79
N ARG A 117 25.67 8.43 -1.00
CA ARG A 117 26.15 9.74 -1.43
C ARG A 117 27.04 9.57 -2.67
N PRO A 118 26.68 10.13 -3.85
CA PRO A 118 27.61 10.17 -4.97
C PRO A 118 28.87 10.94 -4.53
N PRO A 119 30.10 10.57 -4.97
CA PRO A 119 31.26 11.42 -4.75
C PRO A 119 30.92 12.82 -5.29
N SER A 120 31.03 13.82 -4.43
CA SER A 120 30.88 15.23 -4.81
C SER A 120 31.80 15.50 -5.99
N ARG A 121 31.21 15.72 -7.17
CA ARG A 121 31.91 16.24 -8.34
C ARG A 121 32.10 17.73 -8.21
#